data_AF-A0A2H0TVQ7-F1
#
_entry.id   AF-A0A2H0TVQ7-F1
#
_cell.length_a   1.000
_cell.length_b   1.000
_cell.length_c   1.000
_cell.angle_alpha   90.00
_cell.angle_beta   90.00
_cell.angle_gamma   90.00
#
_symmetry.space_group_name_H-M   'P 1'
#
loop_
_entity.id
_entity.type
_entity.pdbx_description
1 polymer ?
#
loop_
_entity_poly.entity_id
_entity_poly.type
_entity_poly.pdbx_seq_one_letter_code
_entity_poly.pdbx_strand_id
1 'polypeptide(L)'
;MYENLNNIGLKDFLVKCCGGTIHEDPWLRSLDSYVSTLSSQNLISIKQKIRPGLTDNQKNDLLHEIEIALVFHPKADFVQENNEKKEPDLFDPSTGINIEIKSLNEGEDEQERHAKGGKLLIQNKALQDEEKADLKYRIFQILKNKTKYHLECAVKQLNNNGRVYLVFDYDNFIRENTGLYPGIIDEEETKKVIEDFIDSSIKYKNISVTTIYHGNLREMVKAAGSSKE
;
A
#
# COMPACT_ATOMS: atom_id res chain seq x y z
N MET A 1 22.10 -4.33 12.50
CA MET A 1 20.80 -4.95 12.19
C MET A 1 20.02 -4.01 11.29
N TYR A 2 19.60 -4.47 10.11
CA TYR A 2 18.94 -3.68 9.04
C TYR A 2 19.78 -2.52 8.49
N GLU A 3 21.04 -2.79 8.17
CA GLU A 3 22.01 -1.77 7.74
C GLU A 3 21.68 -1.17 6.37
N ASN A 4 21.15 -1.97 5.44
CA ASN A 4 20.83 -1.50 4.10
C ASN A 4 19.59 -0.62 4.10
N LEU A 5 18.56 -1.00 4.87
CA LEU A 5 17.37 -0.18 5.12
C LEU A 5 17.73 1.14 5.83
N ASN A 6 18.70 1.09 6.74
CA ASN A 6 19.25 2.30 7.37
C ASN A 6 20.00 3.19 6.37
N ASN A 7 20.81 2.60 5.50
CA ASN A 7 21.61 3.33 4.51
C ASN A 7 20.79 4.06 3.46
N ILE A 8 19.54 3.62 3.21
CA ILE A 8 18.58 4.34 2.36
C ILE A 8 17.70 5.32 3.13
N GLY A 9 17.72 5.33 4.47
CA GLY A 9 16.99 6.29 5.29
C GLY A 9 15.59 5.84 5.74
N LEU A 10 15.28 4.54 5.68
CA LEU A 10 13.98 4.01 6.13
C LEU A 10 13.95 3.57 7.60
N LYS A 11 15.09 3.53 8.29
CA LYS A 11 15.16 3.03 9.68
C LYS A 11 14.18 3.73 10.62
N ASP A 12 14.16 5.07 10.63
CA ASP A 12 13.33 5.83 11.57
C ASP A 12 11.82 5.61 11.35
N PHE A 13 11.42 5.34 10.11
CA PHE A 13 10.05 4.94 9.79
C PHE A 13 9.74 3.55 10.35
N LEU A 14 10.63 2.58 10.08
CA LEU A 14 10.44 1.19 10.53
C LEU A 14 10.39 1.09 12.07
N VAL A 15 11.18 1.88 12.79
CA VAL A 15 11.11 1.99 14.26
C VAL A 15 9.70 2.40 14.71
N LYS A 16 9.11 3.40 14.06
CA LYS A 16 7.75 3.87 14.39
C LYS A 16 6.69 2.81 14.04
N CYS A 17 6.77 2.20 12.86
CA CYS A 17 5.86 1.13 12.44
C CYS A 17 5.89 -0.09 13.38
N CYS A 18 7.04 -0.37 13.99
CA CYS A 18 7.21 -1.46 14.94
C CYS A 18 6.93 -1.07 16.40
N GLY A 19 6.26 0.06 16.66
CA GLY A 19 5.89 0.45 18.03
C GLY A 19 7.06 0.95 18.88
N GLY A 20 8.09 1.53 18.24
CA GLY A 20 9.22 2.18 18.91
C GLY A 20 10.47 1.31 19.07
N THR A 21 10.39 0.00 18.80
CA THR A 21 11.55 -0.89 18.78
C THR A 21 11.48 -1.81 17.56
N ILE A 22 12.53 -1.84 16.74
CA ILE A 22 12.62 -2.84 15.67
C ILE A 22 13.16 -4.13 16.29
N HIS A 23 12.26 -5.07 16.55
CA HIS A 23 12.64 -6.45 16.89
C HIS A 23 13.09 -7.21 15.63
N GLU A 24 13.74 -8.36 15.81
CA GLU A 24 14.10 -9.24 14.70
C GLU A 24 12.86 -9.79 14.01
N ASP A 25 12.37 -9.07 13.01
CA ASP A 25 11.25 -9.50 12.19
C ASP A 25 11.75 -10.11 10.86
N PRO A 26 11.36 -11.35 10.52
CA PRO A 26 11.80 -12.01 9.29
C PRO A 26 11.52 -11.23 7.99
N TRP A 27 10.41 -10.49 7.90
CA TRP A 27 10.11 -9.72 6.68
C TRP A 27 11.09 -8.56 6.49
N LEU A 28 11.47 -7.89 7.58
CA LEU A 28 12.48 -6.83 7.56
C LEU A 28 13.85 -7.35 7.13
N ARG A 29 14.22 -8.58 7.53
CA ARG A 29 15.48 -9.20 7.10
C ARG A 29 15.46 -9.46 5.59
N SER A 30 14.32 -9.92 5.09
CA SER A 30 14.11 -10.19 3.67
C SER A 30 14.21 -8.90 2.85
N LEU A 31 13.58 -7.81 3.32
CA LEU A 31 13.71 -6.49 2.69
C LEU A 31 15.13 -5.95 2.75
N ASP A 32 15.82 -6.05 3.90
CA ASP A 32 17.20 -5.56 4.03
C ASP A 32 18.15 -6.31 3.09
N SER A 33 17.99 -7.63 2.99
CA SER A 33 18.72 -8.46 2.04
C SER A 33 18.42 -8.03 0.60
N TYR A 34 17.15 -7.81 0.24
CA TYR A 34 16.80 -7.32 -1.10
C TYR A 34 17.45 -5.98 -1.42
N VAL A 35 17.35 -5.00 -0.51
CA VAL A 35 17.95 -3.68 -0.70
C VAL A 35 19.47 -3.79 -0.89
N SER A 36 20.14 -4.73 -0.21
CA SER A 36 21.58 -4.98 -0.42
C SER A 36 21.94 -5.46 -1.82
N THR A 37 20.98 -6.04 -2.55
CA THR A 37 21.18 -6.56 -3.92
C THR A 37 20.84 -5.55 -5.01
N LEU A 38 20.25 -4.40 -4.64
CA LEU A 38 19.87 -3.36 -5.59
C LEU A 38 21.10 -2.68 -6.21
N SER A 39 20.96 -2.29 -7.48
CA SER A 39 21.98 -1.51 -8.16
C SER A 39 22.19 -0.15 -7.48
N SER A 40 23.36 0.46 -7.66
CA SER A 40 23.63 1.81 -7.14
C SER A 40 22.62 2.84 -7.66
N GLN A 41 22.14 2.67 -8.90
CA GLN A 41 21.12 3.55 -9.47
C GLN A 41 19.77 3.41 -8.75
N ASN A 42 19.31 2.18 -8.48
CA ASN A 42 18.06 1.96 -7.72
C ASN A 42 18.16 2.49 -6.30
N LEU A 43 19.31 2.33 -5.65
CA LEU A 43 19.56 2.93 -4.33
C LEU A 43 19.50 4.47 -4.37
N ILE A 44 20.00 5.10 -5.44
CA ILE A 44 19.89 6.55 -5.63
C ILE A 44 18.41 6.95 -5.81
N SER A 45 17.67 6.28 -6.69
CA SER A 45 16.24 6.56 -6.92
C SER A 45 15.44 6.47 -5.62
N ILE A 46 15.61 5.39 -4.85
CA ILE A 46 14.91 5.20 -3.56
C ILE A 46 15.29 6.32 -2.57
N LYS A 47 16.58 6.64 -2.43
CA LYS A 47 17.04 7.71 -1.52
C LYS A 47 16.46 9.07 -1.89
N GLN A 48 16.28 9.36 -3.18
CA GLN A 48 15.67 10.61 -3.63
C GLN A 48 14.17 10.67 -3.32
N LYS A 49 13.46 9.53 -3.38
CA LYS A 49 12.08 9.44 -2.89
C LYS A 49 12.00 9.74 -1.38
N ILE A 50 13.02 9.37 -0.60
CA ILE A 50 13.14 9.63 0.85
C ILE A 50 13.65 11.06 1.10
N ARG A 51 12.81 12.06 0.83
CA ARG A 51 13.12 13.48 1.11
C ARG A 51 12.75 13.88 2.55
N PRO A 52 13.39 14.90 3.13
CA PRO A 52 12.97 15.46 4.42
C PRO A 52 11.49 15.89 4.37
N GLY A 53 10.74 15.59 5.44
CA GLY A 53 9.35 16.03 5.57
C GLY A 53 8.30 15.10 4.96
N LEU A 54 8.65 13.89 4.49
CA LEU A 54 7.64 12.90 4.10
C LEU A 54 6.66 12.61 5.25
N THR A 55 5.38 12.54 4.91
CA THR A 55 4.33 12.05 5.81
C THR A 55 4.50 10.54 6.06
N ASP A 56 3.90 10.02 7.12
CA ASP A 56 3.98 8.59 7.40
C ASP A 56 3.28 7.75 6.31
N ASN A 57 2.25 8.29 5.66
CA ASN A 57 1.61 7.66 4.49
C ASN A 57 2.59 7.54 3.31
N GLN A 58 3.32 8.60 2.98
CA GLN A 58 4.28 8.58 1.86
C GLN A 58 5.43 7.58 2.10
N LYS A 59 5.84 7.42 3.36
CA LYS A 59 6.85 6.41 3.72
C LYS A 59 6.28 4.99 3.63
N ASN A 60 5.01 4.81 3.97
CA ASN A 60 4.31 3.54 3.82
C ASN A 60 4.15 3.16 2.34
N ASP A 61 3.82 4.13 1.48
CA ASP A 61 3.76 3.93 0.03
C ASP A 61 5.10 3.45 -0.51
N LEU A 62 6.20 4.11 -0.12
CA LEU A 62 7.54 3.68 -0.53
C LEU A 62 7.90 2.28 -0.01
N LEU A 63 7.46 1.91 1.19
CA LEU A 63 7.66 0.57 1.70
C LEU A 63 6.94 -0.46 0.82
N HIS A 64 5.68 -0.21 0.47
CA HIS A 64 4.93 -1.08 -0.44
C HIS A 64 5.58 -1.18 -1.82
N GLU A 65 6.15 -0.09 -2.36
CA GLU A 65 6.92 -0.16 -3.62
C GLU A 65 8.06 -1.17 -3.52
N ILE A 66 8.84 -1.13 -2.43
CA ILE A 66 9.97 -2.03 -2.23
C ILE A 66 9.51 -3.48 -2.02
N GLU A 67 8.43 -3.68 -1.26
CA GLU A 67 7.84 -5.00 -1.02
C GLU A 67 7.30 -5.64 -2.31
N ILE A 68 6.56 -4.87 -3.12
CA ILE A 68 6.06 -5.31 -4.42
C ILE A 68 7.21 -5.61 -5.38
N ALA A 69 8.23 -4.77 -5.41
CA ALA A 69 9.42 -5.01 -6.21
C ALA A 69 10.10 -6.33 -5.79
N LEU A 70 10.33 -6.55 -4.49
CA LEU A 70 10.92 -7.80 -3.99
C LEU A 70 10.11 -9.03 -4.41
N VAL A 71 8.79 -9.02 -4.19
CA VAL A 71 7.95 -10.21 -4.37
C VAL A 71 7.67 -10.52 -5.85
N PHE A 72 7.37 -9.50 -6.64
CA PHE A 72 6.84 -9.70 -8.00
C PHE A 72 7.79 -9.23 -9.10
N HIS A 73 8.66 -8.26 -8.82
CA HIS A 73 9.49 -7.59 -9.82
C HIS A 73 10.93 -7.34 -9.34
N PRO A 74 11.69 -8.37 -8.91
CA PRO A 74 12.98 -8.18 -8.23
C PRO A 74 14.09 -7.60 -9.11
N LYS A 75 13.80 -7.42 -10.41
CA LYS A 75 14.69 -6.81 -11.41
C LYS A 75 14.18 -5.45 -11.91
N ALA A 76 13.06 -4.95 -11.39
CA ALA A 76 12.54 -3.66 -11.80
C ALA A 76 13.41 -2.52 -11.27
N ASP A 77 13.46 -1.45 -12.05
CA ASP A 77 14.11 -0.21 -11.71
C ASP A 77 13.12 0.73 -11.03
N PHE A 78 13.57 1.34 -9.93
CA PHE A 78 12.83 2.38 -9.25
C PHE A 78 12.96 3.66 -10.06
N VAL A 79 11.83 4.19 -10.47
CA VAL A 79 11.78 5.37 -11.33
C VAL A 79 11.94 6.62 -10.46
N GLN A 80 12.78 7.53 -10.95
CA GLN A 80 13.11 8.77 -10.25
C GLN A 80 11.99 9.80 -10.46
N GLU A 81 11.40 10.32 -9.38
CA GLU A 81 10.45 11.43 -9.49
C GLU A 81 11.18 12.70 -9.94
N ASN A 82 10.90 13.17 -11.15
CA ASN A 82 11.27 14.51 -11.59
C ASN A 82 10.09 15.46 -11.34
N ASN A 83 10.36 16.62 -10.73
CA ASN A 83 9.43 17.58 -10.09
C ASN A 83 8.14 18.02 -10.84
N GLU A 84 7.84 17.52 -12.04
CA GLU A 84 6.69 17.96 -12.83
C GLU A 84 5.91 16.84 -13.55
N LYS A 85 6.47 15.62 -13.67
CA LYS A 85 5.75 14.47 -14.27
C LYS A 85 5.51 13.41 -13.21
N LYS A 86 4.26 12.97 -13.10
CA LYS A 86 3.91 11.79 -12.31
C LYS A 86 4.33 10.55 -13.11
N GLU A 87 5.58 10.17 -12.95
CA GLU A 87 6.16 8.96 -13.51
C GLU A 87 5.59 7.72 -12.79
N PRO A 88 5.66 6.52 -13.39
CA PRO A 88 5.36 5.28 -12.69
C PRO A 88 6.30 5.09 -11.50
N ASP A 89 5.94 4.23 -10.54
CA ASP A 89 6.83 3.90 -9.42
C ASP A 89 8.01 3.05 -9.85
N LEU A 90 7.75 2.03 -10.68
CA LEU A 90 8.75 1.09 -11.17
C LEU A 90 8.66 0.90 -12.68
N PHE A 91 9.78 0.52 -13.29
CA PHE A 91 9.86 0.01 -14.65
C PHE A 91 10.51 -1.36 -14.63
N ASP A 92 9.86 -2.38 -15.18
CA ASP A 92 10.46 -3.70 -15.30
C ASP A 92 11.14 -3.85 -16.67
N PRO A 93 12.48 -3.78 -16.75
CA PRO A 93 13.19 -3.84 -18.03
C PRO A 93 13.11 -5.21 -18.69
N SER A 94 12.80 -6.28 -17.93
CA SER A 94 12.72 -7.64 -18.48
C SER A 94 11.44 -7.87 -19.27
N THR A 95 10.38 -7.13 -18.95
CA THR A 95 9.05 -7.23 -19.58
C THR A 95 8.67 -5.95 -20.33
N GLY A 96 9.36 -4.84 -20.09
CA GLY A 96 9.08 -3.53 -20.68
C GLY A 96 7.82 -2.86 -20.13
N ILE A 97 7.34 -3.27 -18.95
CA ILE A 97 6.10 -2.74 -18.36
C ILE A 97 6.39 -1.65 -17.33
N ASN A 98 5.55 -0.61 -17.33
CA ASN A 98 5.47 0.36 -16.24
C ASN A 98 4.58 -0.18 -15.13
N ILE A 99 4.95 0.06 -13.89
CA ILE A 99 4.26 -0.44 -12.70
C ILE A 99 3.97 0.73 -11.77
N GLU A 100 2.73 0.82 -11.33
CA GLU A 100 2.29 1.75 -10.30
C GLU A 100 1.81 0.97 -9.07
N ILE A 101 2.20 1.40 -7.87
CA ILE A 101 1.73 0.87 -6.61
C ILE A 101 0.90 1.96 -5.92
N LYS A 102 -0.35 1.63 -5.57
CA LYS A 102 -1.21 2.51 -4.76
C LYS A 102 -1.62 1.81 -3.48
N SER A 103 -1.33 2.44 -2.35
CA SER A 103 -1.89 2.04 -1.08
C SER A 103 -3.29 2.62 -0.93
N LEU A 104 -4.26 1.80 -0.55
CA LEU A 104 -5.62 2.25 -0.23
C LEU A 104 -5.72 2.73 1.24
N ASN A 105 -4.75 3.55 1.67
CA ASN A 105 -4.68 4.13 3.02
C ASN A 105 -5.66 5.32 3.20
N GLU A 106 -5.75 5.89 4.40
CA GLU A 106 -6.45 7.16 4.62
C GLU A 106 -5.83 8.31 3.81
N GLY A 107 -6.67 9.03 3.07
CA GLY A 107 -6.29 10.30 2.46
C GLY A 107 -6.24 11.43 3.50
N GLU A 108 -5.57 12.54 3.17
CA GLU A 108 -5.45 13.71 4.06
C GLU A 108 -6.84 14.25 4.52
N ASP A 109 -7.85 14.22 3.64
CA ASP A 109 -9.22 14.64 3.95
C ASP A 109 -9.94 13.73 4.97
N GLU A 110 -9.53 12.47 5.09
CA GLU A 110 -10.06 11.50 6.06
C GLU A 110 -9.36 11.65 7.40
N GLN A 111 -8.04 11.87 7.38
CA GLN A 111 -7.26 12.23 8.55
C GLN A 111 -7.74 13.55 9.16
N GLU A 112 -8.07 14.56 8.34
CA GLU A 112 -8.65 15.81 8.82
C GLU A 112 -10.05 15.61 9.43
N ARG A 113 -10.89 14.76 8.84
CA ARG A 113 -12.19 14.38 9.45
C ARG A 113 -11.99 13.69 10.79
N HIS A 114 -11.01 12.80 10.90
CA HIS A 114 -10.66 12.11 12.15
C HIS A 114 -10.09 13.08 13.19
N ALA A 115 -9.23 14.03 12.79
CA ALA A 115 -8.64 15.05 13.64
C ALA A 115 -9.66 16.07 14.16
N LYS A 116 -10.70 16.39 13.37
CA LYS A 116 -11.81 17.28 13.77
C LYS A 116 -12.84 16.61 14.69
N GLY A 117 -12.53 15.44 15.25
CA GLY A 117 -13.43 14.69 16.13
C GLY A 117 -14.46 13.85 15.40
N GLY A 118 -14.36 13.72 14.07
CA GLY A 118 -15.15 12.83 13.23
C GLY A 118 -14.75 11.36 13.35
N LYS A 119 -14.23 10.93 14.52
CA LYS A 119 -14.48 9.55 14.90
C LYS A 119 -15.99 9.39 14.88
N LEU A 120 -16.50 8.39 14.17
CA LEU A 120 -17.75 7.77 14.58
C LEU A 120 -17.51 7.36 16.03
N LEU A 121 -17.80 8.25 16.98
CA LEU A 121 -17.77 8.02 18.42
C LEU A 121 -18.95 7.11 18.70
N ILE A 122 -18.85 5.86 18.24
CA ILE A 122 -19.84 4.85 18.53
C ILE A 122 -19.61 4.48 19.99
N GLN A 123 -20.49 5.00 20.84
CA GLN A 123 -20.58 4.61 22.24
C GLN A 123 -20.75 3.08 22.29
N ASN A 124 -20.16 2.45 23.31
CA ASN A 124 -20.20 1.01 23.61
C ASN A 124 -21.65 0.46 23.73
N LYS A 125 -22.37 0.34 22.62
CA LYS A 125 -23.74 -0.18 22.52
C LYS A 125 -23.80 -1.13 21.34
N ALA A 126 -24.22 -2.36 21.58
CA ALA A 126 -24.43 -3.33 20.51
C ALA A 126 -25.32 -2.73 19.42
N LEU A 127 -24.79 -2.65 18.19
CA LEU A 127 -25.53 -2.18 17.02
C LEU A 127 -26.67 -3.16 16.69
N GLN A 128 -27.82 -2.63 16.30
CA GLN A 128 -28.88 -3.43 15.69
C GLN A 128 -28.50 -3.87 14.27
N ASP A 129 -29.17 -4.90 13.74
CA ASP A 129 -28.81 -5.47 12.45
C ASP A 129 -29.00 -4.49 11.27
N GLU A 130 -30.00 -3.60 11.35
CA GLU A 130 -30.19 -2.52 10.37
C GLU A 130 -29.02 -1.51 10.41
N GLU A 131 -28.55 -1.16 11.60
CA GLU A 131 -27.41 -0.24 11.78
C GLU A 131 -26.11 -0.86 11.28
N LYS A 132 -25.92 -2.18 11.46
CA LYS A 132 -24.79 -2.92 10.89
C LYS A 132 -24.84 -2.93 9.36
N ALA A 133 -26.02 -3.16 8.78
CA ALA A 133 -26.20 -3.18 7.33
C ALA A 133 -25.93 -1.80 6.70
N ASP A 134 -26.43 -0.73 7.31
CA ASP A 134 -26.18 0.65 6.87
C ASP A 134 -24.69 1.04 7.04
N LEU A 135 -24.06 0.68 8.15
CA LEU A 135 -22.62 0.89 8.35
C LEU A 135 -21.81 0.15 7.27
N LYS A 136 -22.12 -1.14 7.04
CA LYS A 136 -21.47 -1.94 6.00
C LYS A 136 -21.61 -1.31 4.61
N TYR A 137 -22.81 -0.84 4.25
CA TYR A 137 -23.04 -0.14 3.00
C TYR A 137 -22.17 1.12 2.86
N ARG A 138 -22.11 1.96 3.90
CA ARG A 138 -21.30 3.19 3.89
C ARG A 138 -19.81 2.88 3.74
N ILE A 139 -19.30 1.86 4.43
CA ILE A 139 -17.90 1.45 4.33
C ILE A 139 -17.56 0.99 2.91
N PHE A 140 -18.43 0.19 2.30
CA PHE A 140 -18.24 -0.23 0.90
C PHE A 140 -18.27 0.94 -0.08
N GLN A 141 -19.06 1.99 0.16
CA GLN A 141 -19.04 3.19 -0.67
C GLN A 141 -17.71 3.96 -0.53
N ILE A 142 -17.18 4.09 0.70
CA ILE A 142 -15.86 4.69 0.94
C ILE A 142 -14.79 3.92 0.16
N LEU A 143 -14.77 2.59 0.30
CA LEU A 143 -13.80 1.72 -0.37
C LEU A 143 -13.85 1.86 -1.89
N LYS A 144 -15.05 1.85 -2.49
CA LYS A 144 -15.24 2.03 -3.94
C LYS A 144 -14.73 3.40 -4.40
N ASN A 145 -15.02 4.46 -3.67
CA ASN A 145 -14.57 5.81 -4.02
C ASN A 145 -13.04 5.94 -3.94
N LYS A 146 -12.41 5.37 -2.90
CA LYS A 146 -10.94 5.30 -2.80
C LYS A 146 -10.33 4.52 -3.95
N THR A 147 -10.84 3.31 -4.19
CA THR A 147 -10.37 2.44 -5.26
C THR A 147 -10.44 3.18 -6.60
N LYS A 148 -11.57 3.84 -6.89
CA LYS A 148 -11.75 4.67 -8.08
C LYS A 148 -10.69 5.76 -8.19
N TYR A 149 -10.52 6.56 -7.13
CA TYR A 149 -9.57 7.68 -7.12
C TYR A 149 -8.14 7.21 -7.39
N HIS A 150 -7.66 6.23 -6.63
CA HIS A 150 -6.30 5.72 -6.76
C HIS A 150 -6.07 5.07 -8.12
N LEU A 151 -7.04 4.31 -8.63
CA LEU A 151 -6.95 3.71 -9.96
C LEU A 151 -6.92 4.77 -11.06
N GLU A 152 -7.77 5.80 -11.01
CA GLU A 152 -7.74 6.91 -11.97
C GLU A 152 -6.41 7.68 -11.94
N CYS A 153 -5.80 7.86 -10.76
CA CYS A 153 -4.46 8.44 -10.65
C CYS A 153 -3.39 7.54 -11.27
N ALA A 154 -3.38 6.26 -10.91
CA ALA A 154 -2.42 5.28 -11.42
C ALA A 154 -2.50 5.14 -12.95
N VAL A 155 -3.71 5.07 -13.49
CA VAL A 155 -3.95 4.96 -14.92
C VAL A 155 -3.40 6.16 -15.69
N LYS A 156 -3.53 7.37 -15.12
CA LYS A 156 -2.95 8.60 -15.72
C LYS A 156 -1.42 8.55 -15.68
N GLN A 157 -0.81 8.08 -14.60
CA GLN A 157 0.65 7.92 -14.47
C GLN A 157 1.21 6.92 -15.48
N LEU A 158 0.50 5.81 -15.67
CA LEU A 158 0.86 4.77 -16.61
C LEU A 158 0.51 5.09 -18.07
N ASN A 159 -0.09 6.26 -18.36
CA ASN A 159 -0.60 6.61 -19.69
C ASN A 159 -1.48 5.50 -20.31
N ASN A 160 -2.34 4.88 -19.50
CA ASN A 160 -3.17 3.72 -19.86
C ASN A 160 -2.41 2.47 -20.30
N ASN A 161 -1.14 2.26 -19.92
CA ASN A 161 -0.40 1.05 -20.27
C ASN A 161 0.53 0.59 -19.13
N GLY A 162 0.25 -0.59 -18.55
CA GLY A 162 1.11 -1.17 -17.51
C GLY A 162 0.39 -2.04 -16.49
N ARG A 163 0.93 -2.07 -15.27
CA ARG A 163 0.37 -2.80 -14.14
C ARG A 163 0.14 -1.87 -12.95
N VAL A 164 -1.01 -2.02 -12.31
CA VAL A 164 -1.34 -1.35 -11.05
C VAL A 164 -1.43 -2.39 -9.95
N TYR A 165 -0.69 -2.20 -8.88
CA TYR A 165 -0.89 -2.91 -7.63
C TYR A 165 -1.69 -2.02 -6.67
N LEU A 166 -2.82 -2.53 -6.19
CA LEU A 166 -3.60 -1.89 -5.13
C LEU A 166 -3.32 -2.63 -3.82
N VAL A 167 -2.49 -2.05 -2.97
CA VAL A 167 -2.18 -2.61 -1.65
C VAL A 167 -3.20 -2.08 -0.66
N PHE A 168 -3.94 -2.98 -0.02
CA PHE A 168 -4.94 -2.60 0.97
C PHE A 168 -4.60 -3.18 2.34
N ASP A 169 -4.73 -2.37 3.37
CA ASP A 169 -4.56 -2.80 4.76
C ASP A 169 -5.94 -2.95 5.40
N TYR A 170 -6.44 -4.20 5.40
CA TYR A 170 -7.75 -4.55 5.94
C TYR A 170 -7.93 -4.11 7.39
N ASP A 171 -6.96 -4.43 8.26
CA ASP A 171 -7.09 -4.23 9.69
C ASP A 171 -7.13 -2.75 10.04
N ASN A 172 -6.29 -1.95 9.39
CA ASN A 172 -6.34 -0.50 9.55
C ASN A 172 -7.66 0.05 8.98
N PHE A 173 -8.02 -0.30 7.74
CA PHE A 173 -9.23 0.19 7.10
C PHE A 173 -10.51 -0.14 7.88
N ILE A 174 -10.69 -1.38 8.31
CA ILE A 174 -11.87 -1.80 9.06
C ILE A 174 -11.86 -1.23 10.48
N ARG A 175 -10.74 -1.26 11.20
CA ARG A 175 -10.67 -0.67 12.55
C ARG A 175 -10.98 0.83 12.53
N GLU A 176 -10.52 1.54 11.50
CA GLU A 176 -10.77 2.97 11.34
C GLU A 176 -12.24 3.27 11.04
N ASN A 177 -12.88 2.45 10.19
CA ASN A 177 -14.25 2.70 9.75
C ASN A 177 -15.34 2.06 10.64
N THR A 178 -15.00 1.02 11.41
CA THR A 178 -15.92 0.33 12.32
C THR A 178 -15.63 0.60 13.80
N GLY A 179 -14.47 1.18 14.13
CA GLY A 179 -14.04 1.40 15.51
C GLY A 179 -13.85 0.08 16.27
N LEU A 180 -14.72 -0.16 17.27
CA LEU A 180 -14.68 -1.31 18.18
C LEU A 180 -15.59 -2.47 17.76
N TYR A 181 -16.12 -2.50 16.53
CA TYR A 181 -16.91 -3.61 16.02
C TYR A 181 -16.12 -4.44 14.98
N PRO A 182 -15.04 -5.12 15.39
CA PRO A 182 -14.33 -6.04 14.50
C PRO A 182 -15.30 -7.14 14.06
N GLY A 183 -15.30 -7.46 12.77
CA GLY A 183 -16.10 -8.55 12.19
C GLY A 183 -17.47 -8.15 11.61
N ILE A 184 -17.81 -6.87 11.46
CA ILE A 184 -19.00 -6.44 10.69
C ILE A 184 -18.83 -6.74 9.18
N ILE A 185 -17.60 -6.66 8.72
CA ILE A 185 -17.14 -6.97 7.36
C ILE A 185 -15.97 -7.92 7.56
N ASP A 186 -15.74 -8.84 6.63
CA ASP A 186 -14.54 -9.67 6.60
C ASP A 186 -13.60 -9.26 5.44
N GLU A 187 -12.37 -9.81 5.46
CA GLU A 187 -11.33 -9.50 4.48
C GLU A 187 -11.74 -9.89 3.05
N GLU A 188 -12.37 -11.05 2.90
CA GLU A 188 -12.80 -11.58 1.60
C GLU A 188 -13.93 -10.75 0.99
N GLU A 189 -14.90 -10.31 1.79
CA GLU A 189 -15.94 -9.39 1.37
C GLU A 189 -15.36 -8.05 0.92
N THR A 190 -14.38 -7.53 1.65
CA THR A 190 -13.69 -6.27 1.31
C THR A 190 -12.95 -6.41 -0.02
N LYS A 191 -12.19 -7.49 -0.19
CA LYS A 191 -11.47 -7.82 -1.41
C LYS A 191 -12.42 -7.96 -2.60
N LYS A 192 -13.52 -8.69 -2.44
CA LYS A 192 -14.54 -8.86 -3.47
C LYS A 192 -15.16 -7.55 -3.92
N VAL A 193 -15.41 -6.61 -3.00
CA VAL A 193 -15.92 -5.28 -3.35
C VAL A 193 -14.96 -4.50 -4.24
N ILE A 194 -13.66 -4.60 -3.99
CA ILE A 194 -12.61 -3.98 -4.81
C ILE A 194 -12.57 -4.65 -6.19
N GLU A 195 -12.55 -5.98 -6.24
CA GLU A 195 -12.51 -6.77 -7.48
C GLU A 195 -13.74 -6.53 -8.36
N ASP A 196 -14.95 -6.60 -7.79
CA ASP A 196 -16.21 -6.32 -8.50
C ASP A 196 -16.22 -4.87 -9.06
N PHE A 197 -15.63 -3.92 -8.32
CA PHE A 197 -15.50 -2.53 -8.79
C PHE A 197 -14.52 -2.42 -9.96
N ILE A 198 -13.39 -3.12 -9.91
CA ILE A 198 -12.39 -3.14 -10.99
C ILE A 198 -13.00 -3.77 -12.25
N ASP A 199 -13.66 -4.93 -12.11
CA ASP A 199 -14.24 -5.69 -13.24
C ASP A 199 -15.37 -4.94 -13.94
N SER A 200 -16.19 -4.22 -13.17
CA SER A 200 -17.24 -3.35 -13.72
C SER A 200 -16.68 -2.08 -14.37
N SER A 201 -15.43 -1.72 -14.08
CA SER A 201 -14.72 -0.58 -14.65
C SER A 201 -13.95 -0.97 -15.92
N ILE A 202 -14.68 -1.32 -16.99
CA ILE A 202 -14.19 -1.73 -18.34
C ILE A 202 -13.24 -0.71 -19.03
N LYS A 203 -12.91 0.42 -18.38
CA LYS A 203 -12.16 1.55 -18.95
C LYS A 203 -10.66 1.31 -19.13
N TYR A 204 -10.09 0.22 -18.61
CA TYR A 204 -8.63 0.07 -18.48
C TYR A 204 -8.05 -1.09 -19.31
N LYS A 205 -8.44 -1.24 -20.59
CA LYS A 205 -8.12 -2.41 -21.44
C LYS A 205 -6.63 -2.79 -21.54
N ASN A 206 -5.72 -1.87 -21.29
CA ASN A 206 -4.26 -2.07 -21.39
C ASN A 206 -3.55 -1.97 -20.03
N ILE A 207 -4.32 -2.00 -18.94
CA ILE A 207 -3.79 -2.04 -17.57
C ILE A 207 -4.23 -3.34 -16.91
N SER A 208 -3.27 -4.05 -16.35
CA SER A 208 -3.56 -5.12 -15.40
C SER A 208 -3.64 -4.53 -13.99
N VAL A 209 -4.69 -4.86 -13.24
CA VAL A 209 -4.84 -4.44 -11.85
C VAL A 209 -4.73 -5.68 -10.97
N THR A 210 -3.95 -5.60 -9.90
CA THR A 210 -3.80 -6.68 -8.91
C THR A 210 -4.00 -6.11 -7.52
N THR A 211 -5.01 -6.62 -6.81
CA THR A 211 -5.29 -6.24 -5.42
C THR A 211 -4.52 -7.17 -4.48
N ILE A 212 -3.84 -6.61 -3.48
CA ILE A 212 -3.05 -7.36 -2.52
C ILE A 212 -3.36 -6.88 -1.11
N TYR A 213 -3.71 -7.80 -0.21
CA TYR A 213 -3.78 -7.49 1.21
C TYR A 213 -2.36 -7.34 1.78
N HIS A 214 -2.11 -6.26 2.52
CA HIS A 214 -0.80 -5.96 3.09
C HIS A 214 -0.28 -7.07 4.02
N GLY A 215 -1.15 -7.72 4.80
CA GLY A 215 -0.75 -8.87 5.62
C GLY A 215 -0.23 -10.03 4.77
N ASN A 216 -0.90 -10.33 3.64
CA ASN A 216 -0.43 -11.35 2.69
C ASN A 216 0.86 -10.94 2.01
N LEU A 217 1.02 -9.66 1.64
CA LEU A 217 2.27 -9.12 1.07
C LEU A 217 3.44 -9.34 2.04
N ARG A 218 3.24 -9.09 3.33
CA ARG A 218 4.27 -9.34 4.36
C ARG A 218 4.67 -10.81 4.43
N GLU A 219 3.72 -11.75 4.39
CA GLU A 219 4.05 -13.18 4.38
C GLU A 219 4.81 -13.58 3.10
N MET A 220 4.44 -13.02 1.95
CA MET A 220 5.18 -13.23 0.69
C MET A 220 6.60 -12.67 0.76
N VAL A 221 6.80 -11.50 1.37
CA VAL A 221 8.12 -10.91 1.59
C VAL A 221 8.99 -11.82 2.48
N LYS A 222 8.43 -12.36 3.57
CA LYS A 222 9.13 -13.34 4.43
C LYS A 222 9.58 -14.55 3.61
N ALA A 223 8.66 -15.13 2.84
CA ALA A 223 8.93 -16.31 2.03
C ALA A 223 9.99 -16.04 0.94
N ALA A 224 9.96 -14.86 0.32
CA ALA A 224 10.94 -14.47 -0.70
C ALA A 224 12.37 -14.42 -0.14
N GLY A 225 12.56 -13.96 1.10
CA GLY A 225 13.86 -13.94 1.77
C GLY A 225 14.39 -15.33 2.15
N SER A 226 13.51 -16.24 2.59
CA SER A 226 13.90 -17.60 2.98
C SER A 226 14.29 -18.51 1.81
N SER A 227 13.97 -18.13 0.56
CA SER A 227 14.28 -18.92 -0.64
C SER A 227 15.73 -18.79 -1.13
N LYS A 228 16.55 -17.97 -0.46
CA LYS A 228 17.94 -17.67 -0.84
C LYS A 228 19.00 -18.27 0.12
N GLU A 229 18.61 -19.09 1.08
CA GLU A 229 19.50 -19.88 1.95
C GLU A 229 19.59 -21.34 1.48
#